data_AF-A0A562KV23-F1
#
_entry.id   AF-A0A562KV23-F1
#
_cell.length_a   1.000
_cell.length_b   1.000
_cell.length_c   1.000
_cell.angle_alpha   90.00
_cell.angle_beta   90.00
_cell.angle_gamma   90.00
#
_symmetry.space_group_name_H-M   'P 1'
#
loop_
_entity.id
_entity.type
_entity.pdbx_description
1 polymer ?
#
loop_
_entity_poly.entity_id
_entity_poly.type
_entity_poly.pdbx_seq_one_letter_code
_entity_poly.pdbx_strand_id
1 'polypeptide(L)'
;MSCAGILVAGQAAAQVELKSYADPEGYLDVQKLTCAQLANTFQEDADYLTAWYSGWYNGLAKKHVMQVTRAKSLEHEVIVYCKTNPGRKIIEAIDVVFKDYRADHGIEMKK
;
A
#
# COMPACT_ATOMS: atom_id res chain seq x y z
N MET A 1 -28.32 -12.16 35.64
CA MET A 1 -28.39 -10.83 34.98
C MET A 1 -27.24 -10.75 34.00
N SER A 2 -27.52 -10.76 32.70
CA SER A 2 -26.52 -10.84 31.63
C SER A 2 -26.04 -9.44 31.25
N CYS A 3 -24.73 -9.21 31.20
CA CYS A 3 -24.15 -7.94 30.73
C CYS A 3 -24.15 -7.95 29.19
N ALA A 4 -24.98 -7.11 28.58
CA ALA A 4 -24.98 -6.88 27.14
C ALA A 4 -23.72 -6.11 26.73
N GLY A 5 -22.83 -6.76 25.98
CA GLY A 5 -21.69 -6.10 25.34
C GLY A 5 -22.16 -5.31 24.12
N ILE A 6 -21.86 -4.01 24.09
CA ILE A 6 -22.06 -3.16 22.90
C ILE A 6 -20.98 -3.52 21.88
N LEU A 7 -21.37 -4.14 20.77
CA LEU A 7 -20.51 -4.31 19.59
C LEU A 7 -20.45 -2.97 18.85
N VAL A 8 -19.33 -2.26 18.95
CA VAL A 8 -19.03 -1.14 18.07
C VAL A 8 -18.61 -1.73 16.72
N ALA A 9 -19.55 -1.86 15.78
CA ALA A 9 -19.23 -2.20 14.41
C ALA A 9 -18.50 -1.01 13.77
N GLY A 10 -17.20 -1.17 13.48
CA GLY A 10 -16.47 -0.21 12.66
C GLY A 10 -17.12 -0.09 11.29
N GLN A 11 -17.22 1.13 10.76
CA GLN A 11 -17.71 1.35 9.40
C GLN A 11 -16.77 0.68 8.41
N ALA A 12 -17.17 -0.48 7.89
CA ALA A 12 -16.52 -1.07 6.73
C ALA A 12 -16.85 -0.19 5.52
N ALA A 13 -15.86 0.49 4.97
CA ALA A 13 -16.00 1.15 3.68
C ALA A 13 -16.13 0.06 2.59
N ALA A 14 -17.06 0.24 1.65
CA ALA A 14 -17.14 -0.62 0.49
C ALA A 14 -15.88 -0.45 -0.36
N GLN A 15 -15.36 -1.55 -0.88
CA GLN A 15 -14.26 -1.50 -1.84
C GLN A 15 -14.73 -0.81 -3.12
N VAL A 16 -13.86 0.01 -3.70
CA VAL A 16 -14.10 0.68 -4.99
C VAL A 16 -12.96 0.36 -5.95
N GLU A 17 -13.21 0.47 -7.25
CA GLU A 17 -12.17 0.31 -8.26
C GLU A 17 -11.14 1.44 -8.16
N LEU A 18 -9.87 1.15 -8.42
CA LEU A 18 -8.77 2.12 -8.39
C LEU A 18 -9.01 3.32 -9.31
N LYS A 19 -9.64 3.09 -10.47
CA LYS A 19 -9.97 4.14 -11.43
C LYS A 19 -10.91 5.22 -10.87
N SER A 20 -11.63 4.93 -9.78
CA SER A 20 -12.47 5.92 -9.09
C SER A 20 -11.68 7.08 -8.47
N TYR A 21 -10.36 6.91 -8.32
CA TYR A 21 -9.47 7.94 -7.78
C TYR A 21 -8.73 8.74 -8.87
N ALA A 22 -9.01 8.47 -10.14
CA ALA A 22 -8.40 9.17 -11.27
C ALA A 22 -8.99 10.58 -11.42
N ASP A 23 -8.24 11.46 -12.09
CA ASP A 23 -8.76 12.75 -12.56
C ASP A 23 -9.79 12.57 -13.71
N PRO A 24 -10.47 13.63 -14.16
CA PRO A 24 -11.46 13.54 -15.24
C PRO A 24 -10.92 12.98 -16.56
N GLU A 25 -9.61 13.07 -16.79
CA GLU A 25 -8.91 12.54 -17.96
C GLU A 25 -8.47 11.08 -17.78
N GLY A 26 -8.65 10.51 -16.58
CA GLY A 26 -8.34 9.12 -16.26
C GLY A 26 -6.92 8.88 -15.75
N TYR A 27 -6.18 9.94 -15.39
CA TYR A 27 -4.85 9.81 -14.79
C TYR A 27 -4.91 9.65 -13.27
N LEU A 28 -4.11 8.71 -12.76
CA LEU A 28 -3.88 8.54 -11.33
C LEU A 28 -2.55 9.20 -10.93
N ASP A 29 -2.63 10.19 -10.05
CA ASP A 29 -1.44 10.73 -9.39
C ASP A 29 -1.02 9.79 -8.25
N VAL A 30 -0.20 8.79 -8.60
CA VAL A 30 0.31 7.78 -7.66
C VAL A 30 1.12 8.39 -6.50
N GLN A 31 1.62 9.62 -6.62
CA GLN A 31 2.30 10.29 -5.50
C GLN A 31 1.33 10.88 -4.46
N LYS A 32 0.05 11.00 -4.81
CA LYS A 32 -0.99 11.54 -3.94
C LYS A 32 -1.96 10.49 -3.42
N LEU A 33 -1.95 9.27 -3.97
CA LEU A 33 -2.76 8.17 -3.46
C LEU A 33 -2.49 7.94 -1.98
N THR A 34 -3.57 7.82 -1.23
CA THR A 34 -3.58 7.65 0.22
C THR A 34 -3.70 6.19 0.61
N CYS A 35 -3.31 5.90 1.84
CA CYS A 35 -3.48 4.60 2.45
C CYS A 35 -4.94 4.20 2.57
N ALA A 36 -5.86 5.14 2.81
CA ALA A 36 -7.29 4.87 2.77
C ALA A 36 -7.74 4.35 1.39
N GLN A 37 -7.21 4.93 0.31
CA GLN A 37 -7.54 4.50 -1.06
C GLN A 37 -6.99 3.11 -1.37
N LEU A 38 -5.77 2.80 -0.93
CA LEU A 38 -5.20 1.45 -1.07
C LEU A 38 -5.93 0.40 -0.22
N ALA A 39 -6.25 0.72 1.04
CA ALA A 39 -6.92 -0.22 1.93
C ALA A 39 -8.37 -0.52 1.50
N ASN A 40 -8.99 0.37 0.73
CA ASN A 40 -10.37 0.27 0.24
C ASN A 40 -10.47 0.03 -1.28
N THR A 41 -9.39 -0.42 -1.94
CA THR A 41 -9.46 -0.88 -3.34
C THR A 41 -9.59 -2.41 -3.41
N PHE A 42 -9.94 -2.94 -4.59
CA PHE A 42 -9.90 -4.39 -4.82
C PHE A 42 -8.45 -4.92 -4.80
N GLN A 43 -8.26 -6.19 -4.41
CA GLN A 43 -6.91 -6.77 -4.33
C GLN A 43 -6.19 -6.75 -5.68
N GLU A 44 -6.89 -6.99 -6.79
CA GLU A 44 -6.31 -6.93 -8.14
C GLU A 44 -5.78 -5.53 -8.51
N ASP A 45 -6.44 -4.49 -8.04
CA ASP A 45 -6.00 -3.11 -8.20
C ASP A 45 -4.80 -2.79 -7.29
N ALA A 46 -4.77 -3.37 -6.09
CA ALA A 46 -3.60 -3.29 -5.20
C ALA A 46 -2.39 -3.99 -5.85
N ASP A 47 -2.57 -5.18 -6.41
CA ASP A 47 -1.54 -5.94 -7.11
C ASP A 47 -0.99 -5.12 -8.29
N TYR A 48 -1.86 -4.43 -9.03
CA TYR A 48 -1.48 -3.52 -10.12
C TYR A 48 -0.64 -2.34 -9.62
N LEU A 49 -1.06 -1.67 -8.54
CA LEU A 49 -0.27 -0.60 -7.92
C LEU A 49 1.09 -1.11 -7.42
N THR A 50 1.13 -2.29 -6.81
CA THR A 50 2.37 -2.93 -6.35
C THR A 50 3.34 -3.13 -7.51
N ALA A 51 2.85 -3.64 -8.65
CA ALA A 51 3.65 -3.78 -9.86
C ALA A 51 4.14 -2.41 -10.39
N TRP A 52 3.28 -1.39 -10.39
CA TRP A 52 3.63 -0.03 -10.82
C TRP A 52 4.74 0.59 -9.96
N TYR A 53 4.58 0.62 -8.63
CA TYR A 53 5.59 1.16 -7.72
C TYR A 53 6.91 0.36 -7.79
N SER A 54 6.82 -0.97 -7.83
CA SER A 54 7.99 -1.83 -7.99
C SER A 54 8.75 -1.48 -9.27
N GLY A 55 8.04 -1.35 -10.40
CA GLY A 55 8.62 -0.93 -11.68
C GLY A 55 9.26 0.45 -11.61
N TRP A 56 8.56 1.44 -11.03
CA TRP A 56 9.04 2.81 -10.90
C TRP A 56 10.34 2.89 -10.08
N TYR A 57 10.39 2.29 -8.89
CA TYR A 57 11.58 2.31 -8.04
C TYR A 57 12.74 1.49 -8.62
N ASN A 58 12.46 0.36 -9.29
CA ASN A 58 13.52 -0.37 -10.01
C ASN A 58 14.06 0.44 -11.19
N GLY A 59 13.20 1.15 -11.93
CA GLY A 59 13.61 2.06 -13.00
C GLY A 59 14.52 3.18 -12.52
N LEU A 60 14.17 3.84 -11.40
CA LEU A 60 15.03 4.84 -10.74
C LEU A 60 16.39 4.25 -10.35
N ALA A 61 16.41 2.98 -9.93
CA ALA A 61 17.63 2.25 -9.58
C ALA A 61 18.36 1.62 -10.78
N LYS A 62 17.90 1.84 -12.02
CA LYS A 62 18.41 1.20 -13.25
C LYS A 62 18.42 -0.34 -13.20
N LYS A 63 17.42 -0.92 -12.55
CA LYS A 63 17.22 -2.37 -12.42
C LYS A 63 16.08 -2.82 -13.32
N HIS A 64 16.27 -3.94 -14.01
CA HIS A 64 15.28 -4.56 -14.90
C HIS A 64 14.83 -5.92 -14.34
N VAL A 65 14.62 -6.00 -13.03
CA VAL A 65 14.29 -7.25 -12.33
C VAL A 65 13.17 -7.02 -11.33
N MET A 66 12.36 -8.05 -11.13
CA MET A 66 11.33 -8.09 -10.09
C MET A 66 11.58 -9.31 -9.21
N GLN A 67 11.60 -9.11 -7.89
CA GLN A 67 11.62 -10.21 -6.93
C GLN A 67 10.16 -10.50 -6.54
N VAL A 68 9.54 -11.47 -7.22
CA VAL A 68 8.08 -11.69 -7.20
C VAL A 68 7.55 -12.00 -5.81
N THR A 69 8.21 -12.88 -5.06
CA THR A 69 7.77 -13.26 -3.71
C THR A 69 7.86 -12.09 -2.75
N ARG A 70 8.96 -11.31 -2.81
CA ARG A 70 9.14 -10.12 -1.99
C ARG A 70 8.13 -9.03 -2.33
N ALA A 71 7.78 -8.87 -3.61
CA ALA A 71 6.77 -7.89 -4.00
C ALA A 71 5.42 -8.19 -3.33
N LYS A 72 4.95 -9.44 -3.40
CA LYS A 72 3.70 -9.88 -2.76
C LYS A 72 3.74 -9.77 -1.24
N SER A 73 4.85 -10.12 -0.60
CA SER A 73 4.96 -10.02 0.86
C SER A 73 4.95 -8.57 1.33
N LEU A 74 5.71 -7.69 0.66
CA LEU A 74 5.77 -6.27 1.04
C LEU A 74 4.49 -5.50 0.69
N GLU A 75 3.78 -5.90 -0.36
CA GLU A 75 2.43 -5.42 -0.64
C GLU A 75 1.50 -5.66 0.54
N HIS A 76 1.48 -6.89 1.07
CA HIS A 76 0.67 -7.22 2.23
C HIS A 76 0.99 -6.31 3.42
N GLU A 77 2.28 -6.13 3.74
CA GLU A 77 2.72 -5.27 4.84
C GLU A 77 2.35 -3.80 4.63
N VAL A 78 2.46 -3.28 3.39
CA VAL A 78 2.03 -1.92 3.05
C VAL A 78 0.51 -1.77 3.26
N ILE A 79 -0.30 -2.75 2.84
CA ILE A 79 -1.75 -2.73 3.05
C ILE A 79 -2.07 -2.78 4.55
N VAL A 80 -1.39 -3.61 5.34
CA VAL A 80 -1.55 -3.70 6.80
C VAL A 80 -1.22 -2.37 7.47
N TYR A 81 -0.09 -1.76 7.13
CA TYR A 81 0.28 -0.42 7.61
C TYR A 81 -0.78 0.61 7.22
N CYS A 82 -1.27 0.57 5.99
CA CYS A 82 -2.25 1.53 5.50
C CYS A 82 -3.61 1.45 6.21
N LYS A 83 -4.05 0.26 6.64
CA LYS A 83 -5.29 0.10 7.42
C LYS A 83 -5.30 0.88 8.73
N THR A 84 -4.13 1.07 9.35
CA THR A 84 -4.00 1.83 10.61
C THR A 84 -3.54 3.28 10.39
N ASN A 85 -3.15 3.64 9.16
CA ASN A 85 -2.62 4.96 8.80
C ASN A 85 -3.34 5.57 7.58
N PRO A 86 -4.69 5.67 7.57
CA PRO A 86 -5.46 5.98 6.37
C PRO A 86 -5.11 7.33 5.72
N GLY A 87 -4.68 8.33 6.49
CA GLY A 87 -4.32 9.66 6.00
C GLY A 87 -2.91 9.79 5.40
N ARG A 88 -2.06 8.76 5.51
CA ARG A 88 -0.72 8.74 4.91
C ARG A 88 -0.81 8.52 3.41
N LYS A 89 0.21 8.95 2.67
CA LYS A 89 0.35 8.56 1.26
C LYS A 89 0.93 7.15 1.14
N ILE A 90 0.57 6.43 0.08
CA ILE A 90 1.10 5.08 -0.17
C ILE A 90 2.64 5.11 -0.25
N ILE A 91 3.22 6.11 -0.90
CA ILE A 91 4.68 6.25 -1.02
C ILE A 91 5.38 6.40 0.35
N GLU A 92 4.72 7.00 1.34
CA GLU A 92 5.24 7.12 2.70
C GLU A 92 5.14 5.77 3.43
N ALA A 93 4.04 5.04 3.22
CA ALA A 93 3.88 3.68 3.75
C ALA A 93 4.94 2.72 3.20
N ILE A 94 5.23 2.80 1.89
CA ILE A 94 6.30 2.03 1.26
C ILE A 94 7.65 2.34 1.91
N ASP A 95 7.98 3.61 2.15
CA ASP A 95 9.23 3.99 2.81
C ASP A 95 9.36 3.40 4.22
N VAL A 96 8.28 3.45 5.02
CA VAL A 96 8.26 2.84 6.36
C VAL A 96 8.48 1.34 6.28
N VAL A 97 7.65 0.63 5.51
CA VAL A 97 7.72 -0.84 5.39
C VAL A 97 9.07 -1.30 4.83
N PHE A 98 9.66 -0.55 3.89
CA PHE A 98 10.97 -0.90 3.34
C PHE A 98 12.11 -0.62 4.32
N LYS A 99 12.00 0.38 5.20
CA LYS A 99 12.97 0.60 6.27
C LYS A 99 12.96 -0.56 7.26
N ASP A 100 11.77 -0.99 7.68
CA ASP A 100 11.60 -2.12 8.60
C ASP A 100 12.12 -3.41 7.97
N TYR A 101 11.69 -3.71 6.73
CA TYR A 101 12.19 -4.86 5.96
C TYR A 101 13.72 -4.89 5.88
N ARG A 102 14.36 -3.75 5.60
CA ARG A 102 15.82 -3.67 5.51
C ARG A 102 16.48 -3.89 6.86
N ALA A 103 15.94 -3.33 7.94
CA ALA A 103 16.46 -3.54 9.28
C ALA A 103 16.41 -5.01 9.68
N ASP A 104 15.27 -5.68 9.46
CA ASP A 104 15.06 -7.09 9.78
C ASP A 104 15.99 -8.04 8.99
N HIS A 105 16.45 -7.60 7.81
CA HIS A 105 17.34 -8.38 6.94
C HIS A 105 18.80 -7.91 6.98
N GLY A 106 19.16 -6.98 7.87
CA GLY A 106 20.53 -6.47 8.00
C GLY A 106 21.03 -5.72 6.76
N ILE A 107 20.13 -5.10 5.99
CA ILE A 107 20.46 -4.35 4.77
C ILE A 107 20.77 -2.90 5.14
N GLU A 108 22.04 -2.52 5.06
CA GLU A 108 22.45 -1.14 5.34
C GLU A 108 22.05 -0.17 4.22
N MET A 109 21.47 0.97 4.61
CA MET A 109 21.22 2.09 3.71
C MET A 109 22.51 2.84 3.46
N LYS A 110 22.90 2.99 2.19
CA LYS A 110 23.96 3.92 1.82
C LYS A 110 23.50 5.35 2.16
N LYS A 111 24.32 6.05 2.95
CA LYS A 111 24.13 7.47 3.27
C LYS A 111 24.45 8.35 2.06
#